data_AF-A0A1G3KJF6-F1
#
_entry.id   AF-A0A1G3KJF6-F1
#
_cell.length_a   1.000
_cell.length_b   1.000
_cell.length_c   1.000
_cell.angle_alpha   90.00
_cell.angle_beta   90.00
_cell.angle_gamma   90.00
#
_symmetry.space_group_name_H-M   'P 1'
#
loop_
_entity.id
_entity.type
_entity.pdbx_description
1 polymer ?
#
loop_
_entity_poly.entity_id
_entity_poly.type
_entity_poly.pdbx_seq_one_letter_code
_entity_poly.pdbx_strand_id
1 'polypeptide(L)' 'MIDAKPMSDLNLQDYDKFMSHAILSVESISIVAMRVWRDVLEELERRNQVQIVSGSLENIGDALITRLYP' A
#
# COMPACT_ATOMS: atom_id res chain seq x y z
N MET A 1 11.30 -7.56 -0.44
CA MET A 1 10.45 -7.19 -1.58
C MET A 1 9.71 -8.44 -1.97
N ILE A 2 8.40 -8.37 -2.09
CA ILE A 2 7.52 -9.53 -2.25
C ILE A 2 6.95 -9.59 -3.66
N ASP A 3 6.59 -10.78 -4.13
CA ASP A 3 5.75 -10.92 -5.33
C ASP A 3 4.27 -10.88 -4.92
N ALA A 4 3.62 -9.75 -5.18
CA ALA A 4 2.20 -9.52 -4.85
C ALA A 4 1.24 -10.05 -5.91
N LYS A 5 1.71 -10.35 -7.13
CA LYS A 5 0.87 -10.82 -8.24
C LYS A 5 0.01 -12.06 -7.95
N PRO A 6 0.49 -13.10 -7.24
CA PRO A 6 -0.33 -14.28 -6.96
C PRO A 6 -1.35 -14.07 -5.82
N MET A 7 -1.30 -12.95 -5.10
CA MET A 7 -2.19 -12.70 -3.97
C MET A 7 -3.59 -12.29 -4.45
N SER A 8 -4.62 -12.68 -3.70
CA SER A 8 -6.00 -12.26 -3.95
C SER A 8 -6.19 -10.77 -3.64
N ASP A 9 -7.18 -10.14 -4.26
CA ASP A 9 -7.52 -8.74 -3.98
C ASP A 9 -7.83 -8.53 -2.49
N LEU A 10 -8.58 -9.45 -1.87
CA LEU A 10 -8.91 -9.38 -0.45
C LEU A 10 -7.65 -9.32 0.44
N ASN A 11 -6.66 -10.18 0.19
CA ASN A 11 -5.44 -10.21 0.99
C ASN A 11 -4.61 -8.93 0.83
N LEU A 12 -4.56 -8.39 -0.40
CA LEU A 12 -3.85 -7.14 -0.68
C LEU A 12 -4.54 -5.94 -0.02
N GLN A 13 -5.87 -5.87 -0.10
CA GLN A 13 -6.69 -4.84 0.52
C GLN A 13 -6.59 -4.88 2.05
N ASP A 14 -6.67 -6.07 2.65
CA ASP A 14 -6.55 -6.24 4.10
C ASP A 14 -5.16 -5.83 4.60
N TYR A 15 -4.10 -6.14 3.84
CA TYR A 15 -2.76 -5.69 4.16
C TYR A 15 -2.62 -4.17 4.06
N ASP A 16 -3.13 -3.53 2.99
CA ASP A 16 -3.11 -2.07 2.88
C ASP A 16 -3.89 -1.38 4.00
N LYS A 17 -5.06 -1.91 4.38
CA LYS A 17 -5.84 -1.38 5.52
C LYS A 17 -5.06 -1.49 6.82
N PHE A 18 -4.43 -2.63 7.06
CA PHE A 18 -3.57 -2.85 8.23
C PHE A 18 -2.44 -1.82 8.26
N MET A 19 -1.72 -1.63 7.15
CA MET A 19 -0.60 -0.69 7.08
C MET A 19 -1.05 0.77 7.21
N SER A 20 -2.20 1.12 6.62
CA SER A 20 -2.82 2.45 6.75
C SER A 20 -3.16 2.78 8.20
N HIS A 21 -3.60 1.78 8.98
CA HIS A 21 -3.82 1.96 10.42
C HIS A 21 -2.50 1.97 11.19
N ALA A 22 -1.58 1.06 10.88
CA ALA A 22 -0.30 0.94 11.56
C ALA A 22 0.52 2.23 11.49
N ILE A 23 0.58 2.88 10.32
CA ILE A 23 1.39 4.10 10.14
C ILE A 23 0.91 5.29 10.97
N LEU A 24 -0.36 5.29 11.37
CA LEU A 24 -0.93 6.30 12.28
C LEU A 24 -0.76 5.94 13.76
N SER A 25 -0.52 4.66 14.06
CA SER A 25 -0.57 4.11 15.41
C SER A 25 0.79 3.85 16.03
N VAL A 26 1.88 3.93 15.27
CA VAL A 26 3.25 3.67 15.76
C VAL A 26 4.17 4.86 15.53
N GLU A 27 5.15 5.05 16.41
CA GLU A 27 6.13 6.15 16.29
C GLU A 27 7.05 6.01 15.08
N SER A 28 7.34 4.78 14.66
CA SER A 28 8.17 4.51 13.49
C SER A 28 7.80 3.19 12.83
N ILE A 29 7.84 3.17 11.49
CA ILE A 29 7.71 1.96 10.68
C ILE A 29 9.05 1.64 10.03
N SER A 30 9.45 0.37 10.08
CA SER A 30 10.69 -0.07 9.42
C SER A 30 10.63 0.16 7.91
N ILE A 31 11.76 0.50 7.30
CA ILE A 31 11.90 0.63 5.85
C ILE A 31 11.47 -0.65 5.11
N VAL A 32 11.67 -1.83 5.71
CA VAL A 32 11.26 -3.09 5.11
C VAL A 32 9.74 -3.17 4.99
N ALA A 33 9.00 -2.79 6.02
CA ALA A 33 7.54 -2.76 5.98
C ALA A 33 7.02 -1.73 4.97
N MET A 34 7.64 -0.55 4.87
CA MET A 34 7.28 0.44 3.84
C MET A 34 7.49 -0.10 2.42
N ARG A 35 8.57 -0.83 2.19
CA ARG A 35 8.85 -1.46 0.88
C ARG A 35 7.85 -2.56 0.54
N VAL A 36 7.47 -3.39 1.51
CA VAL A 36 6.44 -4.42 1.29
C VAL A 36 5.09 -3.76 0.99
N TRP A 37 4.76 -2.67 1.69
CA TRP A 37 3.53 -1.93 1.42
C TRP A 37 3.52 -1.27 0.03
N ARG A 38 4.66 -0.72 -0.42
CA ARG A 38 4.82 -0.26 -1.79
C ARG A 38 4.53 -1.37 -2.81
N ASP A 39 5.12 -2.55 -2.65
CA ASP A 39 4.90 -3.69 -3.56
C ASP A 39 3.40 -4.07 -3.64
N VAL A 40 2.68 -3.98 -2.51
CA VAL A 40 1.23 -4.21 -2.45
C VAL A 40 0.44 -3.10 -3.14
N LEU A 41 0.79 -1.83 -2.90
CA LEU A 41 0.12 -0.68 -3.51
C LEU A 41 0.32 -0.62 -5.04
N GLU A 42 1.51 -0.97 -5.53
CA GLU A 42 1.78 -1.08 -6.97
C GLU A 42 0.90 -2.15 -7.63
N GLU A 43 0.72 -3.30 -6.97
CA GLU A 43 -0.13 -4.35 -7.48
C GLU A 43 -1.62 -3.97 -7.41
N LEU A 44 -2.06 -3.28 -6.35
CA LEU A 44 -3.42 -2.76 -6.26
C LEU A 44 -3.68 -1.66 -7.31
N GLU A 45 -2.71 -0.79 -7.58
CA GLU A 45 -2.79 0.21 -8.66
C GLU A 45 -2.91 -0.48 -10.02
N ARG A 46 -2.07 -1.49 -10.28
CA ARG A 46 -2.13 -2.29 -11.51
C ARG A 46 -3.49 -2.96 -11.72
N ARG A 47 -4.21 -3.28 -10.63
CA ARG A 47 -5.56 -3.87 -10.64
C ARG A 47 -6.69 -2.83 -10.64
N ASN A 48 -6.39 -1.54 -10.75
CA ASN A 48 -7.35 -0.43 -10.66
C ASN A 48 -8.13 -0.41 -9.32
N GLN A 49 -7.51 -0.90 -8.25
CA GLN A 49 -8.06 -0.88 -6.89
C GLN A 49 -7.56 0.34 -6.10
N VAL A 50 -6.42 0.91 -6.52
CA VAL A 50 -5.83 2.14 -6.00
C VAL A 50 -5.51 3.08 -7.15
N GLN A 51 -5.55 4.38 -6.89
CA GLN A 51 -5.06 5.40 -7.79
C GLN A 51 -4.14 6.37 -7.06
N ILE A 52 -2.93 6.60 -7.59
CA ILE A 52 -2.04 7.65 -7.10
C ILE A 52 -2.47 8.98 -7.72
N VAL A 53 -2.98 9.91 -6.90
CA VAL A 53 -3.44 11.23 -7.35
C VAL A 53 -2.27 12.21 -7.46
N SER A 54 -1.33 12.15 -6.52
CA SER A 54 -0.09 12.93 -6.53
C SER A 54 0.99 12.28 -5.65
N GLY A 55 2.26 12.63 -5.86
CA GLY A 55 3.39 12.06 -5.12
C GLY A 55 3.90 10.76 -5.74
N SER A 56 4.51 9.88 -4.94
CA SER A 56 5.11 8.63 -5.39
C SER A 56 5.07 7.55 -4.33
N LEU A 57 4.89 6.28 -4.70
CA LEU A 57 4.96 5.15 -3.78
C LEU A 57 6.37 4.86 -3.26
N GLU A 58 7.41 5.46 -3.85
CA GLU A 58 8.77 5.46 -3.27
C GLU A 58 8.82 6.26 -1.96
N ASN A 59 7.90 7.21 -1.77
CA ASN A 59 7.68 7.92 -0.52
C ASN A 59 6.18 7.98 -0.20
N ILE A 60 5.65 6.85 0.27
CA ILE A 60 4.22 6.66 0.57
C ILE A 60 3.67 7.76 1.51
N GLY A 61 4.49 8.28 2.43
CA GLY A 61 4.08 9.33 3.37
C GLY A 61 3.66 10.64 2.70
N ASP A 62 4.22 10.94 1.52
CA ASP A 62 3.91 12.14 0.74
C ASP A 62 2.97 11.86 -0.44
N ALA A 63 2.51 10.62 -0.59
CA ALA A 63 1.62 10.21 -1.67
C ALA A 63 0.15 10.46 -1.31
N LEU A 64 -0.59 11.10 -2.22
CA LEU A 64 -2.05 11.16 -2.15
C LEU A 64 -2.62 9.97 -2.90
N ILE A 65 -3.19 9.04 -2.15
CA ILE A 65 -3.66 7.74 -2.66
C ILE A 65 -5.17 7.62 -2.48
N THR A 66 -5.90 7.47 -3.58
CA THR A 66 -7.32 7.14 -3.58
C THR A 66 -7.49 5.63 -3.58
N ARG A 67 -8.24 5.09 -2.61
CA ARG A 67 -8.60 3.68 -2.53
C ARG A 67 -10.00 3.47 -3.10
N LEU A 68 -10.15 2.53 -4.03
CA LEU A 68 -11.38 2.27 -4.79
C LEU A 68 -12.10 1.00 -4.33
N TYR A 69 -11.70 0.44 -3.19
CA TYR A 69 -12.32 -0.71 -2.53
C TYR A 69 -12.93 -0.34 -1.18
N PRO A 70 -13.89 -1.14 -0.68
CA PRO A 70 -14.51 -0.95 0.63
C PRO A 70 -13.51 -1.11 1.79
#